data_AF-A0AAU8FQA7-F1
#
_entry.id   AF-A0AAU8FQA7-F1
#
_cell.length_a   1.000
_cell.length_b   1.000
_cell.length_c   1.000
_cell.angle_alpha   90.00
_cell.angle_beta   90.00
_cell.angle_gamma   90.00
#
_symmetry.space_group_name_H-M   'P 1'
#
loop_
_entity.id
_entity.type
_entity.pdbx_description
1 polymer ?
#
loop_
_entity_poly.entity_id
_entity_poly.type
_entity_poly.pdbx_seq_one_letter_code
_entity_poly.pdbx_strand_id
1 'polypeptide(L)'
;MFRVNGGIQKKIWKGKGAIAMNFEDLFHSWVYHNKSFGIRQSDYYQINTTDTRRIGIAFSYKFGKESFVRKRRHANTASDDEKGRVE
;
A
#
# COMPACT_ATOMS: atom_id res chain seq x y z
N MET A 1 18.53 3.15 6.79
CA MET A 1 17.42 4.12 6.62
C MET A 1 16.17 3.34 6.27
N PHE A 2 15.01 3.68 6.79
CA PHE A 2 13.77 2.95 6.51
C PHE A 2 12.63 3.91 6.22
N ARG A 3 11.83 3.56 5.21
CA ARG A 3 10.58 4.26 4.90
C ARG A 3 9.43 3.36 5.29
N VAL A 4 8.59 3.83 6.19
CA VAL A 4 7.36 3.11 6.56
C VAL A 4 6.20 3.92 6.01
N ASN A 5 5.45 3.27 5.12
CA ASN A 5 4.20 3.77 4.58
C ASN A 5 3.08 2.87 5.06
N GLY A 6 1.89 3.43 5.26
CA GLY A 6 0.74 2.68 5.73
C GLY A 6 -0.56 3.35 5.31
N GLY A 7 -1.66 2.62 5.41
CA GLY A 7 -2.98 3.17 5.12
C GLY A 7 -4.08 2.33 5.73
N ILE A 8 -5.21 2.98 6.00
CA ILE A 8 -6.42 2.35 6.52
C ILE A 8 -7.54 2.65 5.53
N GLN A 9 -8.28 1.61 5.13
CA GLN A 9 -9.43 1.73 4.24
C GLN A 9 -10.67 1.15 4.90
N LYS A 10 -11.77 1.90 4.85
CA LYS A 10 -13.09 1.45 5.28
C LYS A 10 -14.04 1.38 4.08
N LYS A 11 -14.57 0.18 3.82
CA LYS A 11 -15.65 -0.02 2.84
C LYS A 11 -16.98 0.45 3.43
N ILE A 12 -17.78 1.09 2.60
CA ILE A 12 -19.11 1.62 2.92
C ILE A 12 -20.12 1.21 1.83
N TRP A 13 -21.41 1.33 2.11
CA TRP A 13 -22.51 0.94 1.20
C TRP A 13 -22.37 -0.47 0.61
N LYS A 14 -22.18 -1.48 1.46
CA LYS A 14 -22.00 -2.89 1.03
C LYS A 14 -20.86 -3.08 0.02
N GLY A 15 -19.81 -2.26 0.11
CA GLY A 15 -18.66 -2.32 -0.79
C GLY A 15 -18.80 -1.50 -2.08
N LYS A 16 -19.87 -0.70 -2.22
CA LYS A 16 -20.02 0.27 -3.32
C LYS A 16 -19.15 1.50 -3.15
N GLY A 17 -18.83 1.88 -1.91
CA GLY A 17 -17.89 2.97 -1.66
C GLY A 17 -16.76 2.56 -0.73
N ALA A 18 -15.70 3.35 -0.71
CA ALA A 18 -14.66 3.24 0.29
C ALA A 18 -14.02 4.61 0.57
N ILE A 19 -13.71 4.84 1.83
CA ILE A 19 -12.88 5.96 2.30
C ILE A 19 -11.54 5.34 2.71
N ALA A 20 -10.43 5.91 2.22
CA ALA A 20 -9.08 5.50 2.58
C ALA A 20 -8.29 6.70 3.11
N MET A 21 -7.44 6.43 4.09
CA MET A 21 -6.45 7.35 4.61
C MET A 21 -5.08 6.71 4.44
N ASN A 22 -4.17 7.43 3.80
CA ASN A 22 -2.82 6.98 3.50
C ASN A 22 -1.81 7.88 4.21
N PHE A 23 -0.74 7.26 4.69
CA PHE A 23 0.35 7.89 5.41
C PHE A 23 1.66 7.45 4.73
N GLU A 24 2.43 8.41 4.25
CA GLU A 24 3.75 8.18 3.70
C GLU A 24 4.81 8.69 4.67
N ASP A 25 5.86 7.89 4.84
CA ASP A 25 7.04 8.22 5.63
C ASP A 25 6.75 8.61 7.09
N LEU A 26 6.03 7.76 7.83
CA LEU A 26 5.56 8.04 9.20
C LEU A 26 6.69 8.43 10.17
N PHE A 27 7.90 7.89 9.98
CA PHE A 27 9.02 8.08 10.89
C PHE A 27 10.08 9.06 10.39
N HIS A 28 10.01 9.49 9.12
CA HIS A 28 10.94 10.45 8.52
C HIS A 28 12.41 10.20 8.81
N SER A 29 12.77 8.92 8.73
CA SER A 29 14.15 8.49 8.98
C SER A 29 15.03 8.63 7.73
N TRP A 30 14.47 9.15 6.63
CA TRP A 30 15.16 9.29 5.35
C TRP A 30 15.85 10.66 5.19
N VAL A 31 17.09 10.77 5.66
CA VAL A 31 18.06 11.85 5.34
C VAL A 31 19.16 11.36 4.38
N TYR A 32 19.13 11.76 3.11
CA TYR A 32 20.12 11.29 2.14
C TYR A 32 21.49 11.96 2.38
N HIS A 33 22.52 11.15 2.62
CA HIS A 33 23.90 11.60 2.80
C HIS A 33 24.74 11.18 1.60
N ASN A 34 25.35 12.15 0.92
CA ASN A 34 26.28 11.89 -0.18
C ASN A 34 27.69 12.37 0.22
N LYS A 35 28.69 11.51 0.01
CA LYS A 35 30.11 11.86 0.11
C LYS A 35 30.76 11.57 -1.23
N SER A 36 31.41 12.57 -1.82
CA SER A 36 32.15 12.41 -3.07
C SER A 36 33.63 12.61 -2.82
N PHE A 37 34.44 11.62 -3.21
CA PHE A 37 35.92 11.65 -3.10
C PHE A 37 36.52 11.79 -4.49
N GLY A 38 36.38 12.99 -5.08
CA GLY A 38 36.76 13.24 -6.47
C GLY A 38 38.17 13.80 -6.66
N ILE A 39 38.80 14.36 -5.62
CA ILE A 39 40.06 15.11 -5.74
C ILE A 39 40.89 14.91 -4.47
N ARG A 40 42.21 14.67 -4.60
CA ARG A 40 43.12 14.52 -3.46
C ARG A 40 43.09 15.80 -2.61
N GLN A 41 42.77 15.69 -1.32
CA GLN A 41 42.56 16.80 -0.36
C GLN A 41 41.27 17.64 -0.53
N SER A 42 40.28 17.17 -1.30
CA SER A 42 38.97 17.83 -1.34
C SER A 42 37.88 16.92 -0.78
N ASP A 43 37.41 17.23 0.43
CA ASP A 43 36.26 16.57 1.02
C ASP A 43 34.98 17.34 0.69
N TYR A 44 34.05 16.69 -0.01
CA TYR A 44 32.72 17.24 -0.31
C TYR A 44 31.64 16.47 0.45
N TYR A 45 30.91 17.18 1.32
CA TYR A 45 29.80 16.65 2.10
C TYR A 45 28.50 17.32 1.64
N GLN A 46 27.54 16.53 1.16
CA GLN A 46 26.21 17.02 0.80
C GLN A 46 25.14 16.27 1.59
N ILE A 47 24.31 17.03 2.30
CA ILE A 47 23.12 16.53 2.99
C ILE A 47 21.91 17.02 2.20
N ASN A 48 21.09 16.08 1.73
CA ASN A 48 19.85 16.39 1.05
C ASN A 48 18.67 15.93 1.91
N THR A 49 17.88 16.89 2.38
CA THR A 49 16.65 16.67 3.14
C THR A 49 15.48 17.04 2.26
N THR A 50 14.64 16.05 1.92
CA THR A 50 13.43 16.26 1.11
C THR A 50 12.21 16.09 1.98
N ASP A 51 11.20 16.94 1.78
CA ASP A 51 9.91 16.77 2.44
C ASP A 51 9.17 15.55 1.85
N THR A 52 9.10 14.52 2.67
CA THR A 52 8.69 13.16 2.29
C THR A 52 7.48 12.66 3.08
N ARG A 53 7.07 13.40 4.12
CA ARG A 53 5.90 13.09 4.95
C ARG A 53 4.64 13.54 4.24
N ARG A 54 3.73 12.62 3.95
CA ARG A 54 2.46 12.97 3.29
C ARG A 54 1.29 12.24 3.94
N ILE A 55 0.18 12.94 4.09
CA ILE A 55 -1.11 12.38 4.51
C ILE A 55 -2.11 12.62 3.38
N GLY A 56 -2.78 11.56 2.96
CA GLY A 56 -3.77 11.62 1.88
C GLY A 56 -5.10 11.01 2.30
N ILE A 57 -6.20 11.63 1.91
CA ILE A 57 -7.55 11.10 2.06
C ILE A 57 -8.13 10.85 0.67
N ALA A 58 -8.69 9.66 0.45
CA ALA A 58 -9.29 9.28 -0.82
C ALA A 58 -10.71 8.75 -0.62
N PHE A 59 -11.63 9.22 -1.45
CA PHE A 59 -12.99 8.70 -1.56
C PHE A 59 -13.17 8.00 -2.90
N SER A 60 -13.79 6.82 -2.89
CA SER A 60 -14.09 6.05 -4.08
C SER A 60 -15.53 5.55 -4.04
N TYR A 61 -16.22 5.58 -5.18
CA TYR A 61 -17.58 5.09 -5.33
C TYR A 61 -17.76 4.38 -6.67
N LYS A 62 -18.38 3.20 -6.63
CA LYS A 62 -18.60 2.33 -7.79
C LYS A 62 -20.01 2.52 -8.31
N PHE A 63 -20.12 2.99 -9.55
CA PHE A 63 -21.39 3.09 -10.28
C PHE A 63 -21.58 1.84 -11.15
N GLY A 64 -22.77 1.22 -11.12
CA GLY A 64 -23.10 0.03 -11.93
C GLY A 64 -24.21 -0.84 -11.32
N LYS A 65 -24.92 -1.62 -12.16
CA LYS A 65 -25.95 -2.57 -11.69
C LYS A 65 -25.29 -3.75 -10.98
N GLU A 66 -25.65 -4.04 -9.73
CA GLU A 66 -25.18 -5.20 -8.95
C GLU A 66 -25.62 -6.56 -9.52
N SER A 67 -26.46 -6.56 -10.56
CA SER A 67 -27.08 -7.74 -11.19
C SER A 67 -26.06 -8.79 -11.67
N PHE A 68 -24.81 -8.40 -11.94
CA PHE A 68 -23.76 -9.31 -12.43
C PHE A 68 -22.81 -9.81 -11.33
N VAL A 69 -23.10 -9.59 -10.04
CA VAL A 69 -22.45 -10.33 -8.96
C VAL A 69 -23.04 -11.74 -8.91
N ARG A 70 -22.92 -12.50 -10.02
CA ARG A 70 -23.07 -13.96 -9.95
C ARG A 70 -22.09 -14.40 -8.88
N LYS A 71 -22.61 -14.94 -7.78
CA LYS A 71 -21.87 -15.78 -6.84
C LYS A 71 -20.89 -16.62 -7.66
N ARG A 72 -19.60 -16.31 -7.61
CA ARG A 72 -18.59 -17.26 -8.08
C ARG A 72 -18.58 -18.38 -7.04
N ARG A 73 -19.58 -19.25 -7.13
CA ARG A 73 -19.78 -20.45 -6.30
C ARG A 73 -18.95 -21.64 -6.82
N HIS A 74 -18.02 -21.39 -7.73
CA HIS A 74 -17.07 -22.36 -8.25
C HIS A 74 -15.66 -21.76 -8.16
N ALA A 75 -15.20 -21.62 -6.93
CA ALA A 75 -13.79 -21.80 -6.58
C ALA A 75 -13.70 -22.86 -5.47
N ASN A 76 -14.61 -23.86 -5.49
CA ASN A 76 -14.34 -25.15 -4.86
C ASN A 76 -13.26 -25.79 -5.73
N THR A 77 -12.02 -25.51 -5.35
CA THR A 77 -10.86 -26.31 -5.68
C THR A 77 -11.23 -27.77 -5.45
N ALA A 78 -10.99 -28.64 -6.42
CA ALA A 78 -11.25 -30.08 -6.36
C ALA A 78 -10.59 -30.81 -5.16
N SER A 79 -9.87 -30.09 -4.31
CA SER A 79 -9.27 -30.56 -3.06
C SER A 79 -10.24 -30.63 -1.89
N ASP A 80 -11.39 -29.93 -1.91
CA ASP A 80 -12.38 -30.00 -0.82
C ASP A 80 -13.32 -31.22 -0.96
N ASP A 81 -13.59 -31.69 -2.20
CA ASP A 81 -14.39 -32.90 -2.43
C ASP A 81 -13.65 -34.17 -2.00
N GLU A 82 -12.32 -34.21 -2.08
CA GLU A 82 -11.54 -35.38 -1.68
C GLU A 82 -11.44 -35.54 -0.16
N LYS A 83 -11.71 -34.47 0.61
CA LYS A 83 -11.69 -34.49 2.07
C LYS A 83 -12.94 -35.16 2.67
N GLY A 84 -14.06 -35.13 1.96
CA GLY A 84 -15.31 -35.79 2.39
C GLY A 84 -15.36 -37.29 2.09
N ARG A 85 -14.32 -37.86 1.47
CA ARG A 85 -14.25 -39.28 1.10
C ARG A 85 -13.36 -40.12 2.03
N VAL A 86 -12.83 -39.51 3.09
CA VAL A 86 -11.87 -40.13 4.03
C VAL A 86 -12.32 -40.08 5.49
N GLU A 87 -13.60 -39.79 5.76
CA GLU A 87 -14.25 -40.05 7.06
C GLU A 87 -15.20 -41.25 6.96
#